data_AF-A0A7C7TPY2-F1
#
_entry.id   AF-A0A7C7TPY2-F1
#
_cell.length_a   1.000
_cell.length_b   1.000
_cell.length_c   1.000
_cell.angle_alpha   90.00
_cell.angle_beta   90.00
_cell.angle_gamma   90.00
#
_symmetry.space_group_name_H-M   'P 1'
#
loop_
_entity.id
_entity.type
_entity.pdbx_description
1 polymer ?
#
loop_
_entity_poly.entity_id
_entity_poly.type
_entity_poly.pdbx_seq_one_letter_code
_entity_poly.pdbx_strand_id
1 'polypeptide(L)' 'MNHKFDSIKRTRVLLNLALDHFDQSQQMEISGDSEDARYELATAEEYRNMYWYRTEAGDRGKSES' A
#
# COMPACT_ATOMS: atom_id res chain seq x y z
N MET A 1 7.35 25.82 -1.87
CA MET A 1 6.92 24.66 -1.06
C MET A 1 7.24 23.38 -1.80
N ASN A 2 7.78 22.38 -1.12
CA ASN A 2 8.50 21.26 -1.70
C ASN A 2 7.56 20.07 -2.01
N HIS A 3 6.56 20.29 -2.87
CA HIS A 3 5.46 19.35 -3.16
C HIS A 3 5.92 17.93 -3.55
N LYS A 4 7.11 17.78 -4.15
CA LYS A 4 7.71 16.49 -4.53
C LYS A 4 8.13 15.66 -3.32
N PHE A 5 8.66 16.30 -2.27
CA PHE A 5 9.07 15.63 -1.05
C PHE A 5 7.86 15.11 -0.24
N ASP A 6 6.78 15.89 -0.23
CA ASP A 6 5.52 15.49 0.40
C ASP A 6 4.84 14.33 -0.33
N SER A 7 4.94 14.29 -1.66
CA SER A 7 4.43 13.18 -2.49
C SER A 7 5.15 11.86 -2.16
N ILE A 8 6.50 11.88 -2.07
CA ILE A 8 7.30 10.69 -1.72
C ILE A 8 6.93 10.17 -0.33
N LYS A 9 6.76 11.05 0.66
CA LYS A 9 6.33 10.65 2.02
C LYS A 9 4.96 10.00 2.00
N ARG A 10 3.99 10.57 1.28
CA ARG A 10 2.61 10.03 1.17
C ARG A 10 2.59 8.67 0.47
N THR A 11 3.36 8.49 -0.58
CA THR A 11 3.47 7.20 -1.26
C THR A 11 4.08 6.13 -0.34
N ARG A 12 5.10 6.49 0.46
CA ARG A 12 5.72 5.55 1.41
C ARG A 12 4.76 5.12 2.53
N VAL A 13 3.84 5.98 2.95
CA VAL A 13 2.79 5.61 3.92
C VAL A 13 1.91 4.48 3.39
N LEU A 14 1.53 4.50 2.11
CA LEU A 14 0.70 3.44 1.50
C LEU A 14 1.40 2.07 1.51
N LEU A 15 2.71 2.05 1.24
CA LEU A 15 3.47 0.80 1.29
C LEU A 15 3.56 0.25 2.72
N ASN A 16 3.77 1.11 3.71
CA ASN A 16 3.82 0.68 5.12
C ASN A 16 2.45 0.13 5.57
N LEU A 17 1.35 0.81 5.23
CA LEU A 17 0.00 0.31 5.53
C LEU A 17 -0.26 -1.05 4.88
N ALA A 18 0.15 -1.24 3.61
CA ALA A 18 0.02 -2.53 2.95
C ALA A 18 0.76 -3.66 3.69
N LEU A 19 1.97 -3.38 4.19
CA LEU A 19 2.76 -4.35 4.95
C LEU A 19 2.13 -4.66 6.31
N ASP A 20 1.69 -3.63 7.04
CA ASP A 20 1.07 -3.79 8.37
C ASP A 20 -0.20 -4.65 8.29
N HIS A 21 -1.07 -4.40 7.31
CA HIS A 21 -2.29 -5.18 7.09
C HIS A 21 -1.99 -6.61 6.62
N PHE A 22 -0.96 -6.81 5.81
CA PHE A 22 -0.53 -8.15 5.40
C PHE A 22 -0.05 -8.97 6.61
N ASP A 23 0.78 -8.37 7.47
CA ASP A 23 1.27 -9.05 8.68
C ASP A 23 0.12 -9.40 9.64
N GLN A 24 -0.87 -8.52 9.79
CA GLN A 24 -2.09 -8.79 10.58
C GLN A 24 -2.91 -9.94 9.99
N SER A 25 -3.10 -9.95 8.67
CA SER A 25 -3.72 -11.04 7.93
C SER A 25 -3.08 -12.39 8.25
N GLN A 26 -1.75 -12.47 8.21
CA GLN A 26 -1.01 -13.70 8.49
C GLN A 26 -1.17 -14.15 9.95
N GLN A 27 -1.16 -13.21 10.90
CA GLN A 27 -1.38 -13.53 12.31
C GLN A 27 -2.79 -14.06 12.58
N MET A 28 -3.81 -13.45 11.95
CA MET A 28 -5.20 -13.88 12.07
C MET A 28 -5.42 -15.26 11.45
N GLU A 29 -4.83 -15.52 10.28
CA GLU A 29 -4.86 -16.84 9.63
C GLU A 29 -4.27 -17.93 10.54
N ILE A 30 -3.12 -17.65 11.17
CA ILE A 30 -2.48 -18.57 12.13
C ILE A 30 -3.36 -18.81 13.37
N SER A 31 -4.09 -17.79 13.83
CA SER A 31 -4.99 -17.89 14.99
C SER A 31 -6.30 -18.63 14.70
N GLY A 32 -6.59 -18.91 13.42
CA GLY A 32 -7.81 -19.57 12.96
C GLY A 32 -8.95 -18.62 12.59
N ASP A 33 -8.74 -17.30 12.69
CA ASP A 33 -9.72 -16.29 12.28
C ASP A 33 -9.66 -16.02 10.78
N SER A 34 -10.28 -16.91 10.02
CA SER A 34 -10.17 -16.93 8.56
C SER A 34 -10.94 -15.80 7.86
N GLU A 35 -11.96 -15.23 8.50
CA GLU A 35 -12.75 -14.14 7.91
C GLU A 35 -12.01 -12.81 8.05
N ASP A 36 -11.54 -12.49 9.26
CA ASP A 36 -10.77 -11.28 9.51
C ASP A 36 -9.44 -11.31 8.75
N ALA A 37 -8.78 -12.48 8.66
CA ALA A 37 -7.56 -12.63 7.85
C ALA A 37 -7.76 -12.27 6.38
N ARG A 38 -8.92 -12.59 5.80
CA ARG A 38 -9.26 -12.25 4.40
C ARG A 38 -9.55 -10.76 4.24
N TYR A 39 -10.23 -10.16 5.21
CA TYR A 39 -10.49 -8.73 5.21
C TYR A 39 -9.19 -7.93 5.25
N GLU A 40 -8.28 -8.31 6.15
CA GLU A 40 -6.96 -7.66 6.28
C GLU A 40 -6.12 -7.84 5.01
N LEU A 41 -6.16 -9.04 4.40
CA LEU A 41 -5.45 -9.29 3.14
C LEU A 41 -6.00 -8.42 2.00
N ALA A 42 -7.32 -8.30 1.85
CA ALA A 42 -7.94 -7.46 0.84
C ALA A 42 -7.56 -5.98 1.03
N THR A 43 -7.48 -5.53 2.28
CA THR A 43 -7.05 -4.17 2.64
C THR A 43 -5.58 -3.92 2.27
N ALA A 44 -4.70 -4.90 2.54
CA ALA A 44 -3.29 -4.83 2.14
C ALA A 44 -3.12 -4.70 0.61
N GLU A 45 -3.90 -5.47 -0.17
CA GLU A 45 -3.89 -5.41 -1.63
C GLU A 45 -4.35 -4.05 -2.16
N GLU A 46 -5.38 -3.45 -1.55
CA GLU A 46 -5.86 -2.11 -1.94
C GLU A 46 -4.76 -1.05 -1.75
N TYR A 47 -4.11 -1.01 -0.58
CA TYR A 47 -3.02 -0.06 -0.34
C TYR A 47 -1.81 -0.28 -1.26
N ARG A 48 -1.47 -1.55 -1.55
CA ARG A 48 -0.43 -1.90 -2.52
C ARG A 48 -0.77 -1.39 -3.93
N ASN A 49 -2.02 -1.54 -4.36
CA ASN A 49 -2.49 -1.07 -5.65
C ASN A 49 -2.44 0.46 -5.73
N MET A 50 -2.84 1.17 -4.67
CA MET A 50 -2.72 2.63 -4.59
C MET A 50 -1.26 3.10 -4.63
N TYR A 51 -0.35 2.41 -3.93
CA TYR A 51 1.08 2.67 -3.99
C TYR A 51 1.61 2.51 -5.41
N TRP A 52 1.27 1.40 -6.06
CA TRP A 52 1.70 1.09 -7.42
C TRP A 52 1.21 2.14 -8.41
N TYR A 53 -0.08 2.47 -8.38
CA TYR A 53 -0.66 3.48 -9.27
C TYR A 53 0.03 4.84 -9.11
N ARG A 54 0.30 5.29 -7.87
CA ARG A 54 0.99 6.56 -7.63
C ARG A 54 2.45 6.56 -8.06
N THR A 55 3.12 5.41 -7.96
CA THR A 55 4.52 5.27 -8.37
C THR A 55 4.63 5.24 -9.90
N GLU A 56 3.85 4.38 -10.56
CA GLU A 56 3.83 4.25 -12.03
C GLU A 56 3.27 5.50 -12.73
N ALA A 57 2.18 6.09 -12.23
CA ALA A 57 1.66 7.34 -12.79
C ALA A 57 2.64 8.51 -12.58
N GLY A 58 3.39 8.50 -11.48
CA GLY A 58 4.44 9.48 -11.20
C GLY A 58 5.67 9.36 -12.11
N ASP A 59 5.91 8.19 -12.69
CA ASP A 59 7.02 7.95 -13.63
C ASP A 59 6.62 8.10 -15.09
N ARG A 60 5.40 7.73 -15.50
CA ARG A 60 4.89 8.02 -16.86
C ARG A 60 4.80 9.52 -17.16
N GLY A 61 4.48 10.35 -16.17
CA GLY A 61 4.46 11.80 -16.32
C GLY A 61 5.86 12.45 -16.42
N LYS A 62 6.95 11.71 -16.23
CA LYS A 62 8.33 12.22 -16.36
C LYS A 62 9.02 11.79 -17.65
N SER A 63 8.52 10.78 -18.35
CA SER A 63 9.06 10.30 -19.62
C SER A 63 8.58 11.08 -20.85
N GLU A 64 7.64 12.02 -20.68
CA GLU A 64 7.07 12.84 -21.76
C GLU A 64 7.37 14.35 -21.62
N SER A 65 8.43 14.75 -20.88
CA SER A 65 8.86 16.16 -20.76
C SER A 65 10.33 16.36 -21.06
#